data_AF-A0A2J0MLH4-F1
#
_entry.id   AF-A0A2J0MLH4-F1
#
_cell.length_a   1.000
_cell.length_b   1.000
_cell.length_c   1.000
_cell.angle_alpha   90.00
_cell.angle_beta   90.00
_cell.angle_gamma   90.00
#
_symmetry.space_group_name_H-M   'P 1'
#
loop_
_entity.id
_entity.type
_entity.pdbx_description
1 polymer ?
#
loop_
_entity_poly.entity_id
_entity_poly.type
_entity_poly.pdbx_seq_one_letter_code
_entity_poly.pdbx_strand_id
1 'polypeptide(L)'
;MTIHIYQIIVVGISVVMIYSGIESLVRGKSGQTLTKLLIRIFVWGGMSLIALFPSFTNILASLVGLQGNINAVILTVFLLIFLMIFKLLSAIERLEQSISELTRKESLEEIKKK
;
A
#
# COMPACT_ATOMS: atom_id res chain seq x y z
N MET A 1 -14.56 -27.43 -7.89
CA MET A 1 -14.08 -26.17 -7.28
C MET A 1 -14.81 -25.98 -5.97
N THR A 2 -14.13 -26.16 -4.84
CA THR A 2 -14.67 -25.73 -3.54
C THR A 2 -14.36 -24.24 -3.40
N ILE A 3 -15.40 -23.41 -3.44
CA ILE A 3 -15.22 -21.98 -3.21
C ILE A 3 -14.87 -21.80 -1.74
N HIS A 4 -13.67 -21.28 -1.49
CA HIS A 4 -13.24 -20.98 -0.14
C HIS A 4 -13.67 -19.56 0.24
N ILE A 5 -14.03 -19.36 1.51
CA ILE A 5 -14.51 -18.08 2.05
C ILE A 5 -13.54 -16.93 1.76
N TYR A 6 -12.23 -17.18 1.82
CA TYR A 6 -11.23 -16.14 1.53
C TYR A 6 -11.32 -15.63 0.08
N GLN A 7 -11.68 -16.48 -0.89
CA GLN A 7 -11.80 -16.09 -2.29
C GLN A 7 -12.96 -15.11 -2.48
N ILE A 8 -14.10 -15.40 -1.85
CA ILE A 8 -15.29 -14.54 -1.90
C ILE A 8 -14.98 -13.16 -1.29
N ILE A 9 -14.32 -13.15 -0.13
CA ILE A 9 -13.96 -11.91 0.55
C ILE A 9 -13.00 -11.08 -0.31
N VAL A 10 -11.93 -11.68 -0.83
CA VAL A 10 -10.92 -10.95 -1.62
C VAL A 10 -11.51 -10.40 -2.92
N VAL A 11 -12.33 -11.20 -3.62
CA VAL A 11 -12.99 -10.74 -4.85
C VAL A 11 -13.98 -9.62 -4.55
N GLY A 12 -14.79 -9.76 -3.48
CA GLY A 12 -15.73 -8.72 -3.06
C GLY A 12 -15.05 -7.39 -2.72
N ILE A 13 -13.97 -7.44 -1.92
CA ILE A 13 -13.18 -6.24 -1.59
C ILE A 13 -12.57 -5.62 -2.86
N SER A 14 -12.03 -6.45 -3.76
CA SER A 14 -11.44 -5.98 -5.01
C SER A 14 -12.45 -5.23 -5.88
N VAL A 15 -13.68 -5.75 -5.99
CA VAL A 15 -14.77 -5.09 -6.73
C VAL A 15 -15.13 -3.75 -6.09
N VAL A 16 -15.31 -3.68 -4.77
CA VAL A 16 -15.62 -2.43 -4.06
C VAL A 16 -14.51 -1.40 -4.22
N MET A 17 -13.25 -1.84 -4.16
CA MET A 17 -12.10 -0.96 -4.32
C MET A 17 -11.96 -0.41 -5.74
N ILE A 18 -12.18 -1.24 -6.76
CA ILE A 18 -12.18 -0.78 -8.15
C ILE A 18 -13.37 0.15 -8.41
N TYR A 19 -14.57 -0.21 -7.96
CA TYR A 19 -15.78 0.60 -8.10
C TYR A 19 -15.64 1.97 -7.46
N SER A 20 -15.17 2.03 -6.20
CA SER A 20 -14.94 3.31 -5.52
C SER A 20 -13.89 4.18 -6.22
N GLY A 21 -12.92 3.57 -6.93
CA GLY A 21 -11.93 4.29 -7.73
C GLY A 21 -12.52 4.88 -9.01
N ILE A 22 -13.39 4.13 -9.69
CA ILE A 22 -14.12 4.58 -10.88
C ILE A 22 -15.08 5.70 -10.50
N GLU A 23 -15.89 5.50 -9.47
CA GLU A 23 -16.83 6.51 -8.95
C GLU A 23 -16.10 7.81 -8.60
N SER A 24 -14.93 7.71 -7.97
CA SER A 24 -14.19 8.87 -7.55
C SER A 24 -13.48 9.62 -8.69
N LEU A 25 -13.18 8.93 -9.81
CA LEU A 25 -12.71 9.55 -11.05
C LEU A 25 -13.85 10.25 -11.80
N VAL A 26 -15.02 9.59 -11.90
CA VAL A 26 -16.22 10.12 -12.56
C VAL A 26 -16.78 11.35 -11.84
N ARG A 27 -16.69 11.38 -10.50
CA ARG A 27 -17.13 12.53 -9.68
C ARG A 27 -16.16 13.71 -9.69
N GLY A 28 -15.08 13.67 -10.46
CA GLY A 28 -14.18 14.81 -10.69
C GLY A 28 -13.51 15.35 -9.42
N LYS A 29 -13.34 14.52 -8.37
CA LYS A 29 -12.69 14.97 -7.14
C LYS A 29 -11.24 15.39 -7.44
N SER A 30 -10.91 16.63 -7.07
CA SER A 30 -9.57 17.23 -7.22
C SER A 30 -8.47 16.27 -6.76
N GLY A 31 -7.51 15.98 -7.64
CA GLY A 31 -6.36 15.12 -7.36
C GLY A 31 -6.48 13.64 -7.77
N GLN A 32 -7.56 13.23 -8.46
CA GLN A 32 -7.66 11.90 -9.06
C GLN A 32 -7.10 11.87 -10.48
N THR A 33 -6.10 11.02 -10.70
CA THR A 33 -5.46 10.83 -12.00
C THR A 33 -5.82 9.45 -12.53
N LEU A 34 -5.95 9.29 -13.85
CA LEU A 34 -6.04 7.99 -14.52
C LEU A 34 -4.98 6.99 -14.03
N THR A 35 -3.78 7.47 -13.71
CA THR A 35 -2.69 6.69 -13.12
C THR A 35 -3.06 6.03 -11.80
N LYS A 36 -3.77 6.73 -10.90
CA LYS A 36 -4.20 6.18 -9.60
C LYS A 36 -5.22 5.06 -9.80
N LEU A 37 -6.11 5.21 -10.77
CA LEU A 37 -7.09 4.19 -11.11
C LEU A 37 -6.43 2.97 -11.75
N LEU A 38 -5.46 3.18 -12.66
CA LEU A 38 -4.68 2.09 -13.27
C LEU A 38 -3.89 1.29 -12.22
N ILE A 39 -3.20 1.96 -11.29
CA ILE A 39 -2.50 1.29 -10.19
C ILE A 39 -3.48 0.48 -9.35
N ARG A 40 -4.66 1.04 -9.06
CA ARG A 40 -5.71 0.37 -8.28
C ARG A 40 -6.25 -0.88 -9.00
N ILE A 41 -6.52 -0.80 -10.29
CA ILE A 41 -6.92 -1.96 -11.10
C ILE A 41 -5.80 -3.01 -11.12
N PHE A 42 -4.54 -2.58 -11.28
CA PHE A 42 -3.42 -3.51 -11.30
C PHE A 42 -3.28 -4.27 -9.97
N VAL A 43 -3.34 -3.57 -8.83
CA VAL A 43 -3.20 -4.16 -7.50
C VAL A 43 -4.39 -5.06 -7.17
N TRP A 44 -5.61 -4.54 -7.24
CA TRP A 44 -6.81 -5.30 -6.85
C TRP A 44 -7.18 -6.36 -7.89
N GLY A 45 -6.95 -6.09 -9.17
CA GLY A 45 -7.11 -7.07 -10.24
C GLY A 45 -6.11 -8.21 -10.11
N GLY A 46 -4.84 -7.92 -9.81
CA GLY A 46 -3.83 -8.93 -9.50
C GLY A 46 -4.21 -9.79 -8.29
N MET A 47 -4.72 -9.17 -7.22
CA MET A 47 -5.11 -9.88 -6.01
C MET A 47 -6.34 -10.78 -6.22
N SER A 48 -7.32 -10.31 -6.99
CA SER A 48 -8.46 -11.11 -7.43
C SER A 48 -8.03 -12.29 -8.32
N LEU A 49 -7.10 -12.06 -9.24
CA LEU A 49 -6.54 -13.11 -10.10
C LEU A 49 -5.85 -14.21 -9.29
N ILE A 50 -5.03 -13.83 -8.29
CA ILE A 50 -4.36 -14.78 -7.38
C ILE A 50 -5.39 -15.58 -6.56
N ALA A 51 -6.45 -14.93 -6.08
CA ALA A 51 -7.50 -15.59 -5.31
C ALA A 51 -8.29 -16.62 -6.15
N LEU A 52 -8.60 -16.29 -7.40
CA LEU A 52 -9.34 -17.16 -8.32
C LEU A 52 -8.46 -18.27 -8.92
N PHE A 53 -7.17 -18.00 -9.14
CA PHE A 53 -6.21 -18.93 -9.73
C PHE A 53 -4.96 -19.10 -8.85
N PRO A 54 -5.05 -19.91 -7.77
CA PRO A 54 -3.92 -20.16 -6.88
C PRO A 54 -2.69 -20.75 -7.58
N SER A 55 -2.88 -21.42 -8.72
CA SER A 55 -1.80 -21.96 -9.56
C SER A 55 -0.82 -20.87 -10.03
N PHE A 56 -1.28 -19.62 -10.17
CA PHE A 56 -0.42 -18.50 -10.55
C PHE A 56 0.64 -18.22 -9.47
N THR A 57 0.28 -18.36 -8.20
CA THR A 57 1.19 -18.26 -7.06
C THR A 57 2.30 -19.31 -7.13
N ASN A 58 1.99 -20.53 -7.58
CA ASN A 58 2.99 -21.60 -7.72
C ASN A 58 4.02 -21.28 -8.81
N ILE A 59 3.61 -20.65 -9.92
CA ILE A 59 4.49 -20.21 -11.00
C ILE A 59 5.41 -19.07 -10.53
N LEU A 60 4.86 -18.10 -9.79
CA LEU A 60 5.67 -17.05 -9.19
C LEU A 60 6.67 -17.61 -8.18
N ALA A 61 6.25 -18.57 -7.35
CA ALA A 61 7.12 -19.21 -6.38
C ALA A 61 8.28 -19.98 -7.05
N SER A 62 8.06 -20.63 -8.19
CA SER A 62 9.13 -21.33 -8.92
C SER A 62 10.10 -20.35 -9.60
N LEU A 63 9.62 -19.24 -10.15
CA LEU A 63 10.48 -18.21 -10.75
C LEU A 63 11.39 -17.52 -9.72
N VAL A 64 10.88 -17.24 -8.52
CA VAL A 64 11.65 -16.60 -7.45
C VAL A 64 12.56 -17.62 -6.72
N GLY A 65 12.43 -18.92 -7.00
CA GLY A 65 13.21 -19.98 -6.34
C GLY A 65 12.76 -20.28 -4.91
N LEU A 66 11.51 -19.95 -4.59
CA LEU A 66 10.90 -20.12 -3.26
C LEU A 66 9.89 -21.28 -3.23
N GLN A 67 9.93 -22.15 -4.25
CA GLN A 67 9.04 -23.30 -4.39
C GLN A 67 9.17 -24.22 -3.17
N GLY A 68 8.06 -24.48 -2.48
CA GLY A 68 8.02 -25.33 -1.28
C GLY A 68 8.30 -24.60 0.04
N ASN A 69 8.71 -23.33 0.03
CA ASN A 69 8.89 -22.54 1.26
C ASN A 69 8.14 -21.20 1.19
N ILE A 70 6.81 -21.27 1.06
CA ILE A 70 5.92 -20.12 1.13
C ILE A 70 6.14 -19.32 2.44
N ASN A 71 6.47 -20.00 3.53
CA ASN A 71 6.75 -19.37 4.81
C ASN A 71 7.94 -18.42 4.73
N ALA A 72 9.03 -18.78 4.04
CA ALA A 72 10.17 -17.88 3.83
C ALA A 72 9.76 -16.63 3.06
N VAL A 73 8.93 -16.76 2.02
CA VAL A 73 8.43 -15.62 1.25
C VAL A 73 7.61 -14.69 2.14
N ILE A 74 6.66 -15.25 2.89
CA ILE A 74 5.79 -14.49 3.79
C ILE A 74 6.63 -13.78 4.84
N LEU A 75 7.61 -14.46 5.46
CA LEU A 75 8.50 -13.86 6.44
C LEU A 75 9.36 -12.75 5.84
N THR A 76 9.90 -12.93 4.64
CA THR A 76 10.69 -11.89 3.96
C THR A 76 9.82 -10.67 3.64
N VAL A 77 8.63 -10.87 3.07
CA VAL A 77 7.69 -9.76 2.78
C VAL A 77 7.30 -9.03 4.06
N PHE A 78 6.98 -9.79 5.12
CA PHE A 78 6.64 -9.23 6.42
C PHE A 78 7.80 -8.41 6.98
N LEU A 79 9.02 -8.96 6.97
CA LEU A 79 10.22 -8.25 7.42
C LEU A 79 10.45 -6.96 6.64
N LEU A 80 10.33 -6.98 5.31
CA LEU A 80 10.45 -5.79 4.47
C LEU A 80 9.38 -4.75 4.80
N ILE A 81 8.14 -5.16 5.09
CA ILE A 81 7.07 -4.27 5.54
C ILE A 81 7.46 -3.62 6.89
N PHE A 82 7.97 -4.39 7.86
CA PHE A 82 8.45 -3.81 9.12
C PHE A 82 9.57 -2.80 8.92
N LEU A 83 10.56 -3.12 8.09
CA LEU A 83 11.65 -2.18 7.77
C LEU A 83 11.11 -0.89 7.14
N MET A 84 10.10 -1.00 6.27
CA MET A 84 9.45 0.16 5.68
C MET A 84 8.70 0.98 6.73
N ILE A 85 7.99 0.34 7.66
CA ILE A 85 7.30 1.02 8.77
C ILE A 85 8.32 1.77 9.64
N PHE A 86 9.43 1.14 10.03
CA PHE A 86 10.48 1.82 10.81
C PHE A 86 11.08 3.01 10.05
N LYS A 87 11.31 2.86 8.74
CA LYS A 87 11.79 3.96 7.90
C LYS A 87 10.79 5.14 7.88
N LEU A 88 9.50 4.85 7.78
CA LEU A 88 8.45 5.88 7.83
C LEU A 88 8.39 6.55 9.20
N LEU A 89 8.49 5.79 10.29
CA LEU A 89 8.51 6.35 11.65
C LEU A 89 9.69 7.31 11.84
N SER A 90 10.90 6.90 11.43
CA SER A 90 12.07 7.77 11.50
C SER A 90 11.94 9.03 10.63
N ALA A 91 11.27 8.93 9.47
CA ALA A 91 10.98 10.10 8.65
C ALA A 91 10.00 11.06 9.35
N ILE A 92 8.98 10.53 10.03
CA ILE A 92 8.00 11.31 10.80
C ILE A 92 8.70 12.03 11.96
N GLU A 93 9.55 11.34 12.74
CA GLU A 93 10.31 11.94 13.84
C GLU A 93 11.19 13.11 13.37
N ARG A 94 11.88 12.95 12.24
CA ARG A 94 12.70 14.02 11.65
C ARG A 94 11.86 15.22 11.21
N LEU A 95 10.66 14.97 10.67
CA LEU A 95 9.73 16.03 10.30
C LEU A 95 9.24 16.77 11.55
N GLU A 96 8.88 16.06 12.61
CA GLU A 96 8.46 16.67 13.89
C GLU A 96 9.56 17.55 14.50
N GLN A 97 10.81 17.07 14.49
CA GLN A 97 11.93 17.86 14.97
C GLN A 97 12.18 19.09 14.10
N SER A 98 12.09 18.96 12.77
CA SER A 98 12.26 20.08 11.84
C SER A 98 11.18 21.14 12.04
N ILE A 99 9.93 20.74 12.25
CA ILE A 99 8.82 21.65 12.57
C ILE A 99 9.09 22.36 13.90
N SER A 100 9.49 21.61 14.93
CA SER A 100 9.80 22.18 16.26
C SER A 100 10.94 23.21 16.20
N GLU A 101 11.99 22.93 15.42
CA GLU A 101 13.10 23.86 15.21
C GLU A 101 12.70 25.11 14.43
N LEU A 102 11.85 24.95 13.40
CA LEU A 102 11.32 26.05 12.61
C LEU A 102 10.48 26.99 13.48
N THR A 103 9.50 26.46 14.21
CA THR A 103 8.63 27.24 15.09
C THR A 103 9.45 27.99 16.15
N ARG A 104 10.47 27.35 16.75
CA ARG A 104 11.35 28.00 17.72
C ARG A 104 12.14 29.17 17.11
N LYS A 105 12.65 29.01 15.89
CA LYS A 105 13.36 30.09 15.18
C LYS A 105 12.41 31.26 14.90
N GLU A 106 11.23 30.99 14.38
CA GLU A 106 10.22 32.01 14.08
C GLU A 106 9.81 32.79 15.36
N SER A 107 9.54 32.09 16.46
CA SER A 107 9.20 32.74 17.73
C SER A 107 10.31 33.63 18.29
N LEU A 108 11.58 33.19 18.19
CA LEU A 108 12.72 33.99 18.64
C LEU A 108 12.98 35.21 17.75
N GLU A 109 12.77 35.09 16.43
CA GLU A 109 12.86 36.21 15.50
C GLU A 109 11.76 37.25 15.75
N GLU A 110 10.54 36.80 16.07
CA GLU A 110 9.43 37.69 16.41
C GLU A 110 9.71 38.50 17.68
N ILE A 111 10.30 37.86 18.71
CA ILE A 111 10.72 38.54 19.94
C ILE A 111 11.80 39.58 19.65
N LYS A 112 12.78 39.30 18.78
CA LYS A 112 13.87 40.24 18.44
C LYS A 112 13.41 41.44 17.61
N LYS A 113 12.28 41.35 16.93
CA LYS A 113 11.71 42.44 16.11
C LYS A 113 10.85 43.42 16.92
N LYS A 114 10.49 43.06 18.17
CA LYS A 114 9.84 43.95 19.14
C LYS A 114 10.87 44.60 20.05
#